data_AF-A0A7V9VZQ3-F1
#
_entry.id   AF-A0A7V9VZQ3-F1
#
_cell.length_a   1.000
_cell.length_b   1.000
_cell.length_c   1.000
_cell.angle_alpha   90.00
_cell.angle_beta   90.00
_cell.angle_gamma   90.00
#
_symmetry.space_group_name_H-M   'P 1'
#
loop_
_entity.id
_entity.type
_entity.pdbx_description
1 polymer ?
#
loop_
_entity_poly.entity_id
_entity_poly.type
_entity_poly.pdbx_seq_one_letter_code
_entity_poly.pdbx_strand_id
1 'polypeptide(L)'
;MSKRPSPISATVDFDADGVQHGFLKLPISTDESAWGAVMIPVTVVKNGEGPTALLTGGNHGDEYEGITSLLKLSNELRVEQVRGRVIIVPCMNQPAVMAGKRTSGLDGGNLNRSFPGDPDGTVTEKIADYFTRVMVPMCDVVLDLHSGGRTLDIIPFGASHVLDDPEQQRQALEGAKAFGAPYAMMMFELDASALFDTAVESQGKVFVATELGGGGTSTPESLSITERGVRNFLVHFGLVEGKVEMPQQPQVYLDMPDASCYVQSEHSGLLELTLALGDRVEKGQVIARVYDMTRSGATPVEYRASRDGILAARRFPAMVNMGDTIAVIAEVVDSLG
;
A
#
# COMPACT_ATOMS: atom_id res chain seq x y z
N MET A 1 -20.73 -5.93 -24.41
CA MET A 1 -21.17 -4.53 -24.59
C MET A 1 -20.10 -3.64 -24.01
N SER A 2 -19.76 -2.51 -24.64
CA SER A 2 -18.79 -1.56 -24.07
C SER A 2 -19.33 -1.02 -22.75
N LYS A 3 -18.51 -1.00 -21.69
CA LYS A 3 -18.86 -0.34 -20.42
C LYS A 3 -19.16 1.13 -20.68
N ARG A 4 -20.05 1.73 -19.88
CA ARG A 4 -20.31 3.17 -19.95
C ARG A 4 -19.08 4.00 -19.53
N PRO A 5 -19.01 5.29 -19.87
CA PRO A 5 -18.02 6.19 -19.29
C PRO A 5 -18.11 6.20 -17.75
N SER A 6 -16.98 6.34 -17.07
CA SER A 6 -16.98 6.48 -15.62
C SER A 6 -17.82 7.70 -15.20
N PRO A 7 -18.59 7.62 -14.10
CA PRO A 7 -19.33 8.77 -13.59
C PRO A 7 -18.43 9.80 -12.89
N ILE A 8 -17.15 9.47 -12.65
CA ILE A 8 -16.20 10.38 -12.04
C ILE A 8 -15.78 11.47 -13.04
N SER A 9 -15.78 12.71 -12.58
CA SER A 9 -15.24 13.87 -13.30
C SER A 9 -14.13 14.52 -12.49
N ALA A 10 -12.99 14.82 -13.13
CA ALA A 10 -11.91 15.56 -12.50
C ALA A 10 -12.18 17.06 -12.55
N THR A 11 -11.81 17.79 -11.50
CA THR A 11 -11.85 19.27 -11.47
C THR A 11 -10.49 19.89 -11.83
N VAL A 12 -9.51 19.07 -12.19
CA VAL A 12 -8.19 19.47 -12.69
C VAL A 12 -8.06 19.09 -14.16
N ASP A 13 -7.21 19.79 -14.90
CA ASP A 13 -6.80 19.42 -16.25
C ASP A 13 -5.46 18.67 -16.15
N PHE A 14 -5.44 17.36 -16.40
CA PHE A 14 -4.23 16.57 -16.28
C PHE A 14 -3.14 16.94 -17.30
N ASP A 15 -3.49 17.62 -18.40
CA ASP A 15 -2.56 17.94 -19.47
C ASP A 15 -2.00 19.36 -19.39
N ALA A 16 -2.59 20.23 -18.56
CA ALA A 16 -2.10 21.59 -18.34
C ALA A 16 -0.83 21.61 -17.48
N ASP A 17 0.17 22.37 -17.93
CA ASP A 17 1.38 22.66 -17.16
C ASP A 17 1.06 23.51 -15.92
N GLY A 18 1.87 23.35 -14.86
CA GLY A 18 1.71 24.03 -13.58
C GLY A 18 1.39 23.08 -12.43
N VAL A 19 0.92 23.68 -11.33
CA VAL A 19 0.41 22.96 -10.16
C VAL A 19 -1.09 23.21 -10.07
N GLN A 20 -1.87 22.13 -9.97
CA GLN A 20 -3.32 22.22 -9.78
C GLN A 20 -3.73 21.34 -8.60
N HIS A 21 -4.61 21.87 -7.75
CA HIS A 21 -5.23 21.14 -6.66
C HIS A 21 -6.74 21.08 -6.89
N GLY A 22 -7.33 19.89 -6.76
CA GLY A 22 -8.75 19.71 -6.99
C GLY A 22 -9.23 18.35 -6.53
N PHE A 23 -10.24 17.83 -7.23
CA PHE A 23 -10.93 16.63 -6.84
C PHE A 23 -11.26 15.73 -8.03
N LEU A 24 -11.27 14.42 -7.80
CA LEU A 24 -12.05 13.47 -8.58
C LEU A 24 -13.44 13.41 -7.94
N LYS A 25 -14.43 13.98 -8.62
CA LYS A 25 -15.81 14.11 -8.14
C LYS A 25 -16.62 12.89 -8.59
N LEU A 26 -17.03 12.06 -7.64
CA LEU A 26 -17.93 10.92 -7.84
C LEU A 26 -19.33 11.25 -7.35
N PRO A 27 -20.33 11.45 -8.23
CA PRO A 27 -21.71 11.66 -7.81
C PRO A 27 -22.25 10.48 -6.99
N ILE A 28 -22.88 10.78 -5.86
CA ILE A 28 -23.60 9.82 -5.02
C ILE A 28 -24.96 10.41 -4.61
N SER A 29 -25.94 9.55 -4.40
CA SER A 29 -27.26 9.93 -3.87
C SER A 29 -27.47 9.15 -2.59
N THR A 30 -27.48 9.84 -1.45
CA THR A 30 -27.74 9.25 -0.13
C THR A 30 -28.94 9.94 0.53
N ASP A 31 -29.44 9.38 1.63
CA ASP A 31 -30.54 9.97 2.39
C ASP A 31 -30.17 11.38 2.92
N GLU A 32 -28.89 11.61 3.23
CA GLU A 32 -28.38 12.91 3.66
C GLU A 32 -28.18 13.90 2.51
N SER A 33 -27.98 13.42 1.27
CA SER A 33 -27.74 14.26 0.11
C SER A 33 -28.14 13.59 -1.20
N ALA A 34 -29.31 13.96 -1.73
CA ALA A 34 -29.84 13.43 -3.00
C ALA A 34 -28.99 13.77 -4.24
N TRP A 35 -28.19 14.84 -4.18
CA TRP A 35 -27.28 15.27 -5.25
C TRP A 35 -25.86 15.49 -4.72
N GLY A 36 -25.43 14.57 -3.85
CA GLY A 36 -24.10 14.59 -3.24
C GLY A 36 -22.99 14.11 -4.17
N ALA A 37 -21.76 14.18 -3.67
CA ALA A 37 -20.60 13.58 -4.30
C ALA A 37 -19.54 13.20 -3.27
N VAL A 38 -18.81 12.12 -3.53
CA VAL A 38 -17.51 11.87 -2.89
C VAL A 38 -16.48 12.74 -3.62
N MET A 39 -15.76 13.56 -2.85
CA MET A 39 -14.74 14.48 -3.37
C MET A 39 -13.36 13.92 -3.02
N ILE A 40 -12.77 13.15 -3.94
CA ILE A 40 -11.47 12.50 -3.74
C ILE A 40 -10.37 13.53 -4.07
N PRO A 41 -9.51 13.93 -3.12
CA PRO A 41 -8.51 14.97 -3.38
C PRO A 41 -7.46 14.49 -4.38
N VAL A 42 -7.10 15.35 -5.33
CA VAL A 42 -6.03 15.10 -6.30
C VAL A 42 -5.20 16.37 -6.51
N THR A 43 -3.90 16.20 -6.60
CA THR A 43 -2.96 17.23 -7.08
C THR A 43 -2.31 16.73 -8.36
N VAL A 44 -2.17 17.60 -9.36
CA VAL A 44 -1.33 17.34 -10.53
C VAL A 44 -0.27 18.41 -10.65
N VAL A 45 0.98 17.97 -10.81
CA VAL A 45 2.12 18.84 -11.11
C VAL A 45 2.67 18.39 -12.45
N LYS A 46 2.63 19.25 -13.46
CA LYS A 46 3.14 18.95 -14.80
C LYS A 46 4.08 20.05 -15.27
N ASN A 47 5.23 19.65 -15.82
CA ASN A 47 6.20 20.57 -16.38
C ASN A 47 7.04 19.89 -17.46
N GLY A 48 7.01 20.43 -18.68
CA GLY A 48 7.81 19.94 -19.79
C GLY A 48 7.51 18.49 -20.19
N GLU A 49 8.52 17.85 -20.78
CA GLU A 49 8.48 16.46 -21.24
C GLU A 49 9.15 15.53 -20.21
N GLY A 50 8.60 14.32 -20.06
CA GLY A 50 9.06 13.31 -19.12
C GLY A 50 7.96 12.30 -18.83
N PRO A 51 8.23 11.28 -17.99
CA PRO A 51 7.25 10.26 -17.65
C PRO A 51 6.11 10.84 -16.78
N THR A 52 5.03 10.07 -16.65
CA THR A 52 3.94 10.33 -15.71
C THR A 52 3.97 9.34 -14.55
N ALA A 53 4.08 9.84 -13.31
CA ALA A 53 3.89 9.04 -12.10
C ALA A 53 2.50 9.24 -11.49
N LEU A 54 1.90 8.15 -11.04
CA LEU A 54 0.75 8.17 -10.14
C LEU A 54 1.20 7.74 -8.74
N LEU A 55 0.99 8.61 -7.76
CA LEU A 55 1.28 8.35 -6.36
C LEU A 55 -0.05 8.22 -5.62
N THR A 56 -0.30 7.05 -5.04
CA THR A 56 -1.53 6.78 -4.28
C THR A 56 -1.24 6.45 -2.84
N GLY A 57 -2.12 6.94 -1.98
CA GLY A 57 -2.21 6.57 -0.57
C GLY A 57 -3.68 6.43 -0.19
N GLY A 58 -3.94 5.82 0.95
CA GLY A 58 -5.30 5.67 1.45
C GLY A 58 -6.15 4.73 0.57
N ASN A 59 -5.55 3.72 -0.06
CA ASN A 59 -6.28 2.60 -0.64
C ASN A 59 -7.15 1.93 0.45
N HIS A 60 -6.54 1.72 1.62
CA HIS A 60 -7.24 1.50 2.88
C HIS A 60 -7.17 2.77 3.74
N GLY A 61 -8.26 3.05 4.46
CA GLY A 61 -8.42 4.33 5.15
C GLY A 61 -7.72 4.46 6.50
N ASP A 62 -7.10 3.39 7.00
CA ASP A 62 -6.43 3.34 8.29
C ASP A 62 -4.91 3.14 8.20
N GLU A 63 -4.33 3.48 7.04
CA GLU A 63 -2.90 3.38 6.71
C GLU A 63 -2.34 4.79 6.44
N TYR A 64 -1.62 5.37 7.40
CA TYR A 64 -1.47 6.83 7.50
C TYR A 64 -0.16 7.39 6.93
N GLU A 65 0.87 6.57 6.79
CA GLU A 65 2.18 6.95 6.26
C GLU A 65 2.07 7.58 4.87
N GLY A 66 1.40 6.87 3.95
CA GLY A 66 1.17 7.31 2.59
C GLY A 66 0.28 8.55 2.51
N ILE A 67 -0.85 8.53 3.22
CA ILE A 67 -1.80 9.66 3.25
C ILE A 67 -1.08 10.94 3.69
N THR A 68 -0.34 10.88 4.81
CA THR A 68 0.34 12.04 5.40
C THR A 68 1.45 12.56 4.48
N SER A 69 2.28 11.67 3.95
CA SER A 69 3.43 12.04 3.11
C SER A 69 2.97 12.64 1.77
N LEU A 70 1.90 12.10 1.17
CA LEU A 70 1.37 12.62 -0.09
C LEU A 70 0.58 13.92 0.09
N LEU A 71 -0.07 14.14 1.23
CA LEU A 71 -0.63 15.45 1.58
C LEU A 71 0.46 16.52 1.73
N LYS A 72 1.57 16.20 2.40
CA LYS A 72 2.74 17.09 2.47
C LYS A 72 3.31 17.38 1.10
N LEU A 73 3.59 16.34 0.31
CA LEU A 73 4.11 16.48 -1.05
C LEU A 73 3.19 17.34 -1.93
N SER A 74 1.87 17.17 -1.82
CA SER A 74 0.89 18.00 -2.54
C SER A 74 1.03 19.49 -2.25
N ASN A 75 1.47 19.87 -1.04
CA ASN A 75 1.66 21.27 -0.65
C ASN A 75 3.07 21.80 -0.95
N GLU A 76 4.04 20.92 -1.15
CA GLU A 76 5.47 21.28 -1.20
C GLU A 76 6.09 21.12 -2.59
N LEU A 77 5.57 20.22 -3.43
CA LEU A 77 6.11 19.95 -4.76
C LEU A 77 5.83 21.11 -5.71
N ARG A 78 6.89 21.75 -6.19
CA ARG A 78 6.79 22.90 -7.09
C ARG A 78 7.03 22.48 -8.54
N VAL A 79 6.37 23.17 -9.47
CA VAL A 79 6.40 22.89 -10.92
C VAL A 79 7.82 22.83 -11.48
N GLU A 80 8.71 23.72 -11.03
CA GLU A 80 10.09 23.81 -11.52
C GLU A 80 10.97 22.62 -11.09
N GLN A 81 10.51 21.81 -10.14
CA GLN A 81 11.22 20.61 -9.69
C GLN A 81 10.87 19.38 -10.53
N VAL A 82 9.80 19.46 -11.33
CA VAL A 82 9.24 18.33 -12.07
C VAL A 82 9.68 18.36 -13.54
N ARG A 83 9.96 17.18 -14.09
CA ARG A 83 10.13 16.92 -15.53
C ARG A 83 9.17 15.80 -15.94
N GLY A 84 8.12 16.13 -16.69
CA GLY A 84 7.00 15.22 -16.96
C GLY A 84 5.79 15.57 -16.10
N ARG A 85 5.15 14.58 -15.47
CA ARG A 85 3.91 14.76 -14.71
C ARG A 85 3.87 13.89 -13.45
N VAL A 86 3.49 14.48 -12.32
CA VAL A 86 3.23 13.79 -11.05
C VAL A 86 1.77 14.00 -10.68
N ILE A 87 1.02 12.90 -10.60
CA ILE A 87 -0.38 12.88 -10.16
C ILE A 87 -0.41 12.27 -8.75
N ILE A 88 -0.94 13.02 -7.78
CA ILE A 88 -0.91 12.67 -6.37
C ILE A 88 -2.35 12.50 -5.88
N VAL A 89 -2.71 11.30 -5.43
CA VAL A 89 -4.01 11.01 -4.82
C VAL A 89 -3.78 10.46 -3.41
N PRO A 90 -3.73 11.32 -2.38
CA PRO A 90 -3.38 10.91 -1.02
C PRO A 90 -4.46 10.09 -0.32
N CYS A 91 -5.72 10.20 -0.76
CA CYS A 91 -6.88 9.57 -0.12
C CYS A 91 -7.73 8.81 -1.14
N MET A 92 -7.15 7.78 -1.78
CA MET A 92 -7.74 7.05 -2.91
C MET A 92 -9.14 6.50 -2.60
N ASN A 93 -9.29 5.77 -1.49
CA ASN A 93 -10.58 5.34 -0.96
C ASN A 93 -11.08 6.36 0.06
N GLN A 94 -11.46 7.54 -0.42
CA GLN A 94 -11.83 8.67 0.45
C GLN A 94 -12.87 8.31 1.53
N PRO A 95 -13.95 7.53 1.25
CA PRO A 95 -14.91 7.16 2.28
C PRO A 95 -14.30 6.29 3.39
N ALA A 96 -13.34 5.42 3.06
CA ALA A 96 -12.61 4.63 4.05
C ALA A 96 -11.68 5.52 4.89
N VAL A 97 -10.96 6.43 4.24
CA VAL A 97 -10.04 7.39 4.90
C VAL A 97 -10.79 8.26 5.91
N MET A 98 -11.93 8.82 5.53
CA MET A 98 -12.76 9.63 6.43
C MET A 98 -13.30 8.83 7.62
N ALA A 99 -13.45 7.52 7.47
CA ALA A 99 -13.89 6.62 8.53
C ALA A 99 -12.74 6.10 9.41
N GLY A 100 -11.47 6.28 9.01
CA GLY A 100 -10.31 5.67 9.69
C GLY A 100 -10.41 4.15 9.74
N LYS A 101 -10.86 3.53 8.63
CA LYS A 101 -11.11 2.09 8.51
C LYS A 101 -10.51 1.54 7.23
N ARG A 102 -10.21 0.24 7.24
CA ARG A 102 -9.74 -0.47 6.04
C ARG A 102 -10.68 -0.37 4.85
N THR A 103 -12.00 -0.43 5.09
CA THR A 103 -13.03 -0.45 4.05
C THR A 103 -13.93 0.77 4.08
N SER A 104 -14.57 1.04 2.94
CA SER A 104 -15.47 2.18 2.74
C SER A 104 -16.66 2.11 3.69
N GLY A 105 -16.98 3.24 4.33
CA GLY A 105 -18.16 3.37 5.19
C GLY A 105 -19.50 3.40 4.43
N LEU A 106 -19.48 3.56 3.11
CA LEU A 106 -20.70 3.71 2.28
C LEU A 106 -21.25 2.37 1.79
N ASP A 107 -20.36 1.43 1.47
CA ASP A 107 -20.70 0.15 0.83
C ASP A 107 -19.94 -1.05 1.44
N GLY A 108 -19.08 -0.81 2.43
CA GLY A 108 -18.23 -1.85 3.02
C GLY A 108 -17.09 -2.32 2.10
N GLY A 109 -16.89 -1.67 0.95
CA GLY A 109 -15.96 -2.09 -0.08
C GLY A 109 -14.49 -1.99 0.37
N ASN A 110 -13.75 -3.07 0.14
CA ASN A 110 -12.29 -3.04 0.14
C ASN A 110 -11.83 -2.64 -1.27
N LEU A 111 -11.26 -1.44 -1.42
CA LEU A 111 -10.84 -0.93 -2.73
C LEU A 111 -9.81 -1.86 -3.37
N ASN A 112 -8.84 -2.36 -2.61
CA ASN A 112 -7.86 -3.32 -3.09
C ASN A 112 -8.42 -4.73 -3.32
N ARG A 113 -9.74 -4.93 -3.35
CA ARG A 113 -10.43 -6.15 -3.81
C ARG A 113 -11.53 -5.84 -4.84
N SER A 114 -11.53 -4.61 -5.37
CA SER A 114 -12.58 -4.10 -6.27
C SER A 114 -12.07 -3.84 -7.68
N PHE A 115 -10.79 -4.09 -7.98
CA PHE A 115 -10.23 -3.88 -9.32
C PHE A 115 -10.60 -5.04 -10.25
N PRO A 116 -10.84 -4.82 -11.56
CA PRO A 116 -10.72 -3.56 -12.31
C PRO A 116 -11.91 -2.60 -12.17
N GLY A 117 -12.87 -2.89 -11.30
CA GLY A 117 -14.03 -2.05 -11.03
C GLY A 117 -15.16 -2.13 -12.05
N ASP A 118 -16.24 -1.43 -11.73
CA ASP A 118 -17.44 -1.32 -12.55
C ASP A 118 -18.00 0.12 -12.46
N PRO A 119 -18.14 0.85 -13.59
CA PRO A 119 -18.74 2.18 -13.55
C PRO A 119 -20.21 2.16 -13.11
N ASP A 120 -20.90 1.02 -13.20
CA ASP A 120 -22.27 0.81 -12.75
C ASP A 120 -22.38 0.23 -11.34
N GLY A 121 -21.25 -0.16 -10.74
CA GLY A 121 -21.18 -0.83 -9.44
C GLY A 121 -21.38 0.10 -8.23
N THR A 122 -20.91 -0.40 -7.08
CA THR A 122 -20.84 0.33 -5.81
C THR A 122 -19.92 1.55 -5.89
N VAL A 123 -19.86 2.36 -4.83
CA VAL A 123 -19.00 3.55 -4.77
C VAL A 123 -17.53 3.15 -4.93
N THR A 124 -17.12 2.09 -4.24
CA THR A 124 -15.76 1.55 -4.28
C THR A 124 -15.42 0.99 -5.67
N GLU A 125 -16.33 0.24 -6.30
CA GLU A 125 -16.12 -0.28 -7.67
C GLU A 125 -16.03 0.83 -8.72
N LYS A 126 -16.77 1.92 -8.57
CA LYS A 126 -16.68 3.10 -9.44
C LYS A 126 -15.34 3.82 -9.31
N ILE A 127 -14.78 3.86 -8.09
CA ILE A 127 -13.42 4.39 -7.87
C ILE A 127 -12.41 3.48 -8.56
N ALA A 128 -12.45 2.16 -8.30
CA ALA A 128 -11.55 1.20 -8.93
C ALA A 128 -11.59 1.26 -10.47
N ASP A 129 -12.79 1.42 -11.04
CA ASP A 129 -13.00 1.58 -12.47
C ASP A 129 -12.33 2.82 -13.05
N TYR A 130 -12.48 3.96 -12.39
CA TYR A 130 -11.86 5.21 -12.85
C TYR A 130 -10.34 5.13 -12.79
N PHE A 131 -9.78 4.55 -11.73
CA PHE A 131 -8.35 4.32 -11.67
C PHE A 131 -7.87 3.40 -12.79
N THR A 132 -8.57 2.27 -12.99
CA THR A 132 -8.19 1.29 -14.02
C THR A 132 -8.27 1.86 -15.44
N ARG A 133 -9.35 2.55 -15.80
CA ARG A 133 -9.61 2.96 -17.19
C ARG A 133 -9.21 4.39 -17.53
N VAL A 134 -8.95 5.24 -16.53
CA VAL A 134 -8.63 6.66 -16.75
C VAL A 134 -7.25 6.97 -16.19
N MET A 135 -7.00 6.70 -14.90
CA MET A 135 -5.74 7.10 -14.27
C MET A 135 -4.54 6.28 -14.76
N VAL A 136 -4.61 4.95 -14.67
CA VAL A 136 -3.51 4.05 -15.04
C VAL A 136 -3.04 4.22 -16.50
N PRO A 137 -3.94 4.33 -17.50
CA PRO A 137 -3.52 4.53 -18.89
C PRO A 137 -2.70 5.81 -19.13
N MET A 138 -2.86 6.85 -18.30
CA MET A 138 -2.12 8.10 -18.41
C MET A 138 -0.70 8.04 -17.82
N CYS A 139 -0.37 6.96 -17.11
CA CYS A 139 0.83 6.86 -16.29
C CYS A 139 1.84 5.87 -16.88
N ASP A 140 3.11 6.03 -16.50
CA ASP A 140 4.19 5.11 -16.83
C ASP A 140 4.60 4.28 -15.59
N VAL A 141 4.57 4.93 -14.42
CA VAL A 141 4.97 4.34 -13.14
C VAL A 141 3.93 4.67 -12.05
N VAL A 142 3.70 3.72 -11.15
CA VAL A 142 2.76 3.85 -10.03
C VAL A 142 3.44 3.48 -8.73
N LEU A 143 3.24 4.31 -7.70
CA LEU A 143 3.64 4.05 -6.33
C LEU A 143 2.39 4.03 -5.45
N ASP A 144 2.02 2.87 -4.92
CA ASP A 144 0.89 2.72 -3.99
C ASP A 144 1.40 2.45 -2.58
N LEU A 145 1.14 3.38 -1.66
CA LEU A 145 1.69 3.39 -0.32
C LEU A 145 0.73 2.69 0.66
N HIS A 146 1.08 1.48 1.11
CA HIS A 146 0.32 0.72 2.12
C HIS A 146 1.05 0.63 3.47
N SER A 147 0.30 0.18 4.47
CA SER A 147 0.77 -0.21 5.81
C SER A 147 -0.15 -1.31 6.38
N GLY A 148 0.15 -1.83 7.57
CA GLY A 148 -0.64 -2.90 8.20
C GLY A 148 -2.06 -2.52 8.66
N GLY A 149 -2.47 -1.25 8.54
CA GLY A 149 -3.73 -0.73 9.06
C GLY A 149 -3.88 -0.96 10.56
N ARG A 150 -5.10 -1.01 11.09
CA ARG A 150 -5.36 -1.24 12.53
C ARG A 150 -5.06 -2.66 13.01
N THR A 151 -4.93 -3.61 12.08
CA THR A 151 -4.90 -5.03 12.41
C THR A 151 -3.50 -5.63 12.38
N LEU A 152 -2.57 -5.01 11.67
CA LEU A 152 -1.19 -5.49 11.52
C LEU A 152 -0.19 -4.39 11.84
N ASP A 153 1.03 -4.80 12.11
CA ASP A 153 2.23 -3.97 12.27
C ASP A 153 3.34 -4.68 11.50
N ILE A 154 4.02 -3.96 10.60
CA ILE A 154 4.86 -4.53 9.53
C ILE A 154 6.17 -3.74 9.43
N ILE A 155 7.29 -4.45 9.29
CA ILE A 155 8.59 -3.79 9.10
C ILE A 155 8.56 -2.95 7.81
N PRO A 156 9.16 -1.75 7.78
CA PRO A 156 9.06 -0.92 6.59
C PRO A 156 9.84 -1.50 5.39
N PHE A 157 9.16 -1.80 4.29
CA PHE A 157 9.76 -2.29 3.05
C PHE A 157 9.16 -1.66 1.79
N GLY A 158 9.99 -1.57 0.74
CA GLY A 158 9.52 -1.42 -0.64
C GLY A 158 9.32 -2.80 -1.28
N ALA A 159 8.28 -2.96 -2.09
CA ALA A 159 7.91 -4.22 -2.70
C ALA A 159 7.69 -4.13 -4.21
N SER A 160 7.98 -5.25 -4.87
CA SER A 160 7.62 -5.53 -6.26
C SER A 160 7.15 -6.98 -6.39
N HIS A 161 6.45 -7.31 -7.47
CA HIS A 161 6.00 -8.66 -7.74
C HIS A 161 6.92 -9.42 -8.71
N VAL A 162 6.82 -10.75 -8.68
CA VAL A 162 7.29 -11.60 -9.78
C VAL A 162 6.30 -11.44 -10.95
N LEU A 163 6.80 -11.05 -12.13
CA LEU A 163 5.99 -10.78 -13.33
C LEU A 163 6.46 -11.61 -14.53
N ASP A 164 5.53 -11.85 -15.45
CA ASP A 164 5.83 -12.55 -16.71
C ASP A 164 6.75 -11.74 -17.65
N ASP A 165 6.68 -10.40 -17.60
CA ASP A 165 7.59 -9.51 -18.33
C ASP A 165 8.84 -9.22 -17.48
N PRO A 166 10.02 -9.75 -17.86
CA PRO A 166 11.24 -9.58 -17.07
C PRO A 166 11.72 -8.13 -16.99
N GLU A 167 11.45 -7.30 -17.99
CA GLU A 167 11.86 -5.89 -17.99
C GLU A 167 10.96 -5.07 -17.08
N GLN A 168 9.64 -5.31 -17.12
CA GLN A 168 8.70 -4.71 -16.18
C GLN A 168 9.05 -5.09 -14.73
N GLN A 169 9.33 -6.37 -14.48
CA GLN A 169 9.77 -6.87 -13.17
C GLN A 169 11.05 -6.17 -12.71
N ARG A 170 12.06 -6.08 -13.59
CA ARG A 170 13.34 -5.45 -13.28
C ARG A 170 13.16 -3.98 -12.89
N GLN A 171 12.36 -3.22 -13.64
CA GLN A 171 12.07 -1.83 -13.33
C GLN A 171 11.30 -1.65 -12.02
N ALA A 172 10.31 -2.50 -11.75
CA ALA A 172 9.56 -2.49 -10.49
C ALA A 172 10.48 -2.78 -9.30
N LEU A 173 11.34 -3.80 -9.40
CA LEU A 173 12.28 -4.15 -8.34
C LEU A 173 13.34 -3.07 -8.11
N GLU A 174 13.84 -2.44 -9.16
CA GLU A 174 14.75 -1.30 -9.04
C GLU A 174 14.08 -0.10 -8.38
N GLY A 175 12.81 0.18 -8.73
CA GLY A 175 12.00 1.20 -8.06
C GLY A 175 11.77 0.90 -6.57
N ALA A 176 11.45 -0.34 -6.22
CA ALA A 176 11.27 -0.80 -4.84
C ALA A 176 12.56 -0.68 -4.01
N LYS A 177 13.71 -1.05 -4.58
CA LYS A 177 15.02 -0.86 -3.95
C LYS A 177 15.35 0.64 -3.80
N ALA A 178 15.11 1.43 -4.85
CA ALA A 178 15.38 2.86 -4.86
C ALA A 178 14.52 3.64 -3.86
N PHE A 179 13.28 3.21 -3.59
CA PHE A 179 12.47 3.75 -2.49
C PHE A 179 13.26 3.79 -1.18
N GLY A 180 14.15 2.83 -0.94
CA GLY A 180 15.14 2.95 0.13
C GLY A 180 14.52 2.84 1.52
N ALA A 181 13.52 1.98 1.69
CA ALA A 181 13.12 1.48 3.01
C ALA A 181 14.24 0.58 3.58
N PRO A 182 14.29 0.35 4.91
CA PRO A 182 15.28 -0.54 5.53
C PRO A 182 15.25 -1.97 4.96
N TYR A 183 14.10 -2.40 4.47
CA TYR A 183 13.91 -3.69 3.81
C TYR A 183 13.42 -3.51 2.37
N ALA A 184 13.68 -4.50 1.52
CA ALA A 184 13.00 -4.66 0.24
C ALA A 184 12.55 -6.10 0.08
N MET A 185 11.41 -6.30 -0.58
CA MET A 185 10.79 -7.61 -0.73
C MET A 185 10.35 -7.84 -2.18
N MET A 186 10.59 -9.06 -2.67
CA MET A 186 9.95 -9.53 -3.90
C MET A 186 8.82 -10.47 -3.49
N MET A 187 7.60 -10.14 -3.89
CA MET A 187 6.41 -10.85 -3.47
C MET A 187 5.93 -11.78 -4.59
N PHE A 188 5.50 -12.98 -4.20
CA PHE A 188 4.75 -13.88 -5.05
C PHE A 188 3.27 -13.81 -4.65
N GLU A 189 2.44 -13.16 -5.46
CA GLU A 189 1.04 -12.95 -5.14
C GLU A 189 0.19 -14.15 -5.59
N LEU A 190 -0.40 -14.87 -4.61
CA LEU A 190 -1.15 -16.10 -4.85
C LEU A 190 -2.59 -15.84 -5.32
N ASP A 191 -3.15 -14.65 -5.07
CA ASP A 191 -4.50 -14.25 -5.51
C ASP A 191 -4.52 -12.82 -6.07
N ALA A 192 -3.89 -12.67 -7.25
CA ALA A 192 -3.72 -11.40 -7.92
C ALA A 192 -5.02 -10.84 -8.58
N SER A 193 -6.12 -11.57 -8.61
CA SER A 193 -7.19 -11.33 -9.61
C SER A 193 -7.99 -10.02 -9.47
N ALA A 194 -8.01 -9.37 -8.30
CA ALA A 194 -8.87 -8.21 -8.02
C ALA A 194 -8.17 -7.02 -7.32
N LEU A 195 -6.86 -6.94 -7.47
CA LEU A 195 -5.99 -6.00 -6.78
C LEU A 195 -5.58 -4.81 -7.66
N PHE A 196 -5.15 -3.69 -7.05
CA PHE A 196 -4.72 -2.51 -7.80
C PHE A 196 -3.40 -2.75 -8.57
N ASP A 197 -2.45 -3.44 -7.94
CA ASP A 197 -1.19 -3.86 -8.54
C ASP A 197 -1.41 -4.60 -9.86
N THR A 198 -2.25 -5.63 -9.89
CA THR A 198 -2.60 -6.39 -11.10
C THR A 198 -3.26 -5.51 -12.15
N ALA A 199 -4.11 -4.57 -11.75
CA ALA A 199 -4.75 -3.64 -12.69
C ALA A 199 -3.73 -2.69 -13.33
N VAL A 200 -2.63 -2.36 -12.64
CA VAL A 200 -1.52 -1.56 -13.16
C VAL A 200 -0.60 -2.41 -14.02
N GLU A 201 -0.15 -3.54 -13.49
CA GLU A 201 0.83 -4.43 -14.10
C GLU A 201 0.31 -5.08 -15.39
N SER A 202 -0.96 -5.50 -15.41
CA SER A 202 -1.60 -6.04 -16.63
C SER A 202 -1.75 -5.02 -17.76
N GLN A 203 -1.59 -3.73 -17.47
CA GLN A 203 -1.53 -2.65 -18.47
C GLN A 203 -0.09 -2.31 -18.89
N GLY A 204 0.89 -3.14 -18.48
CA GLY A 204 2.32 -2.98 -18.83
C GLY A 204 2.99 -1.80 -18.12
N LYS A 205 2.44 -1.35 -16.99
CA LYS A 205 2.96 -0.22 -16.21
C LYS A 205 3.83 -0.71 -15.06
N VAL A 206 4.83 0.09 -14.66
CA VAL A 206 5.66 -0.25 -13.50
C VAL A 206 4.88 0.06 -12.23
N PHE A 207 4.80 -0.92 -11.32
CA PHE A 207 4.14 -0.77 -10.03
C PHE A 207 5.12 -1.03 -8.89
N VAL A 208 5.13 -0.14 -7.90
CA VAL A 208 5.87 -0.31 -6.66
C VAL A 208 4.89 -0.16 -5.50
N ALA A 209 4.89 -1.13 -4.60
CA ALA A 209 4.14 -1.08 -3.35
C ALA A 209 5.07 -0.85 -2.16
N THR A 210 4.49 -0.55 -1.01
CA THR A 210 5.20 -0.48 0.26
C THR A 210 4.37 -1.05 1.38
N GLU A 211 5.02 -1.56 2.41
CA GLU A 211 4.44 -1.67 3.76
C GLU A 211 5.30 -0.81 4.68
N LEU A 212 4.71 0.10 5.45
CA LEU A 212 5.47 1.17 6.12
C LEU A 212 5.27 1.24 7.64
N GLY A 213 4.55 0.27 8.21
CA GLY A 213 4.21 0.23 9.63
C GLY A 213 2.83 -0.39 9.84
N GLY A 214 2.06 0.14 10.80
CA GLY A 214 0.71 -0.31 11.08
C GLY A 214 0.18 0.15 12.43
N GLY A 215 -0.79 -0.60 12.97
CA GLY A 215 -1.51 -0.28 14.21
C GLY A 215 -2.53 0.84 14.09
N GLY A 216 -2.83 1.32 12.89
CA GLY A 216 -3.73 2.45 12.67
C GLY A 216 -3.16 3.76 13.19
N THR A 217 -1.85 3.92 13.09
CA THR A 217 -1.11 5.14 13.43
C THR A 217 0.09 5.28 12.50
N SER A 218 0.85 6.35 12.65
CA SER A 218 2.20 6.47 12.10
C SER A 218 3.17 7.00 13.16
N THR A 219 4.47 6.95 12.88
CA THR A 219 5.53 7.45 13.75
C THR A 219 6.40 8.46 13.00
N PRO A 220 7.18 9.32 13.70
CA PRO A 220 8.16 10.18 13.04
C PRO A 220 9.16 9.41 12.16
N GLU A 221 9.52 8.19 12.58
CA GLU A 221 10.43 7.33 11.83
C GLU A 221 9.78 6.78 10.55
N SER A 222 8.57 6.22 10.64
CA SER A 222 7.86 5.70 9.45
C SER A 222 7.55 6.80 8.44
N LEU A 223 7.17 7.99 8.90
CA LEU A 223 7.00 9.16 8.03
C LEU A 223 8.31 9.61 7.38
N SER A 224 9.42 9.63 8.12
CA SER A 224 10.72 9.99 7.54
C SER A 224 11.18 8.99 6.47
N ILE A 225 10.93 7.69 6.66
CA ILE A 225 11.18 6.65 5.66
C ILE A 225 10.31 6.90 4.43
N THR A 226 9.01 7.16 4.64
CA THR A 226 8.03 7.34 3.57
C THR A 226 8.34 8.57 2.71
N GLU A 227 8.56 9.72 3.32
CA GLU A 227 8.85 10.98 2.62
C GLU A 227 10.13 10.89 1.79
N ARG A 228 11.20 10.31 2.37
CA ARG A 228 12.43 10.03 1.63
C ARG A 228 12.18 9.07 0.47
N GLY A 229 11.40 8.01 0.69
CA GLY A 229 11.14 7.00 -0.32
C GLY A 229 10.31 7.50 -1.48
N VAL A 230 9.28 8.32 -1.22
CA VAL A 230 8.50 8.98 -2.27
C VAL A 230 9.39 9.89 -3.11
N ARG A 231 10.27 10.69 -2.48
CA ARG A 231 11.25 11.50 -3.22
C ARG A 231 12.18 10.63 -4.05
N ASN A 232 12.73 9.56 -3.46
CA ASN A 232 13.65 8.68 -4.15
C ASN A 232 13.01 7.99 -5.36
N PHE A 233 11.75 7.57 -5.24
CA PHE A 233 10.97 7.02 -6.35
C PHE A 233 10.88 8.03 -7.50
N LEU A 234 10.52 9.28 -7.20
CA LEU A 234 10.46 10.34 -8.22
C LEU A 234 11.83 10.63 -8.86
N VAL A 235 12.91 10.61 -8.09
CA VAL A 235 14.27 10.77 -8.61
C VAL A 235 14.69 9.59 -9.48
N HIS A 236 14.40 8.37 -9.04
CA HIS A 236 14.77 7.13 -9.75
C HIS A 236 14.15 7.09 -11.15
N PHE A 237 12.87 7.45 -11.27
CA PHE A 237 12.16 7.50 -12.55
C PHE A 237 12.34 8.83 -13.30
N GLY A 238 13.24 9.71 -12.86
CA GLY A 238 13.61 10.92 -13.58
C GLY A 238 12.58 12.05 -13.57
N LEU A 239 11.58 11.98 -12.69
CA LEU A 239 10.54 13.02 -12.53
C LEU A 239 11.05 14.23 -11.75
N VAL A 240 12.01 14.01 -10.85
CA VAL A 240 12.63 15.06 -10.02
C VAL A 240 14.15 14.93 -10.11
N GLU A 241 14.84 16.07 -10.21
CA GLU A 241 16.31 16.08 -10.19
C GLU A 241 16.87 15.75 -8.80
N GLY A 242 17.92 14.94 -8.76
CA GLY A 242 18.63 14.64 -7.52
C GLY A 242 19.39 13.34 -7.58
N LYS A 243 19.76 12.87 -6.39
CA LYS A 243 20.30 11.53 -6.17
C LYS A 243 19.40 10.81 -5.19
N VAL A 244 19.22 9.50 -5.41
CA VAL A 244 18.55 8.61 -4.47
C VAL A 244 19.34 8.62 -3.15
N GLU A 245 18.63 8.85 -2.04
CA GLU A 245 19.18 8.87 -0.70
C GLU A 245 18.87 7.54 -0.01
N MET A 246 19.88 6.69 0.11
CA MET A 246 19.73 5.36 0.72
C MET A 246 19.82 5.41 2.25
N PRO A 247 19.20 4.45 2.96
CA PRO A 247 19.37 4.31 4.40
C PRO A 247 20.84 4.14 4.79
N GLN A 248 21.20 4.55 6.01
CA GLN A 248 22.57 4.44 6.51
C GLN A 248 23.02 2.98 6.67
N GLN A 249 22.10 2.12 7.10
CA GLN A 249 22.34 0.68 7.18
C GLN A 249 22.07 0.04 5.81
N PRO A 250 22.80 -1.02 5.44
CA PRO A 250 22.48 -1.78 4.24
C PRO A 250 21.03 -2.25 4.27
N GLN A 251 20.34 -2.11 3.14
CA GLN A 251 19.00 -2.64 2.97
C GLN A 251 19.02 -4.16 3.08
N VAL A 252 18.07 -4.72 3.81
CA VAL A 252 17.93 -6.17 3.96
C VAL A 252 16.90 -6.69 2.96
N TYR A 253 17.23 -7.77 2.25
CA TYR A 253 16.34 -8.38 1.27
C TYR A 253 15.58 -9.53 1.88
N LEU A 254 14.27 -9.53 1.61
CA LEU A 254 13.34 -10.50 2.15
C LEU A 254 12.58 -11.22 1.04
N ASP A 255 12.36 -12.51 1.25
CA ASP A 255 11.53 -13.35 0.40
C ASP A 255 10.42 -14.02 1.23
N MET A 256 9.30 -14.31 0.57
CA MET A 256 8.14 -15.00 1.11
C MET A 256 7.75 -16.15 0.17
N PRO A 257 8.53 -17.25 0.17
CA PRO A 257 8.47 -18.25 -0.89
C PRO A 257 7.20 -19.11 -0.85
N ASP A 258 6.53 -19.23 0.30
CA ASP A 258 5.35 -20.07 0.44
C ASP A 258 4.49 -19.74 1.68
N ALA A 259 3.32 -20.39 1.77
CA ALA A 259 2.34 -20.17 2.83
C ALA A 259 2.86 -20.46 4.25
N SER A 260 3.96 -21.19 4.43
CA SER A 260 4.54 -21.44 5.76
C SER A 260 5.16 -20.19 6.40
N CYS A 261 5.32 -19.09 5.65
CA CYS A 261 5.61 -17.77 6.20
C CYS A 261 4.53 -17.29 7.17
N TYR A 262 3.27 -17.69 6.98
CA TYR A 262 2.14 -17.23 7.79
C TYR A 262 1.89 -18.16 8.97
N VAL A 263 1.79 -17.58 10.16
CA VAL A 263 1.32 -18.29 11.35
C VAL A 263 -0.09 -17.79 11.65
N GLN A 264 -1.06 -18.69 11.56
CA GLN A 264 -2.48 -18.40 11.77
C GLN A 264 -2.95 -19.01 13.09
N SER A 265 -3.81 -18.28 13.79
CA SER A 265 -4.35 -18.74 15.06
C SER A 265 -5.43 -19.79 14.86
N GLU A 266 -5.22 -21.00 15.37
CA GLU A 266 -6.30 -21.98 15.58
C GLU A 266 -7.11 -21.77 16.88
N HIS A 267 -6.86 -20.68 17.61
CA HIS A 267 -7.52 -20.38 18.89
C HIS A 267 -8.01 -18.93 18.95
N SER A 268 -9.04 -18.68 19.76
CA SER A 268 -9.45 -17.31 20.11
C SER A 268 -9.00 -17.00 21.54
N GLY A 269 -8.49 -15.79 21.78
CA GLY A 269 -8.01 -15.42 23.11
C GLY A 269 -7.18 -14.15 23.14
N LEU A 270 -6.35 -14.03 24.18
CA LEU A 270 -5.37 -12.97 24.31
C LEU A 270 -4.03 -13.44 23.73
N LEU A 271 -3.55 -12.74 22.71
CA LEU A 271 -2.26 -12.94 22.06
C LEU A 271 -1.14 -12.27 22.86
N GLU A 272 -0.14 -13.04 23.24
CA GLU A 272 1.17 -12.58 23.68
C GLU A 272 2.18 -12.92 22.58
N LEU A 273 2.92 -11.94 22.07
CA LEU A 273 4.06 -12.18 21.20
C LEU A 273 5.34 -12.27 22.04
N THR A 274 6.21 -13.21 21.72
CA THR A 274 7.49 -13.43 22.44
C THR A 274 8.68 -12.76 21.75
N LEU A 275 8.43 -12.13 20.59
CA LEU A 275 9.42 -11.49 19.73
C LEU A 275 8.93 -10.08 19.32
N ALA A 276 9.89 -9.19 19.11
CA ALA A 276 9.65 -7.89 18.52
C ALA A 276 9.71 -7.96 16.98
N LEU A 277 9.03 -7.00 16.35
CA LEU A 277 9.09 -6.82 14.91
C LEU A 277 10.56 -6.63 14.46
N GLY A 278 10.99 -7.35 13.43
CA GLY A 278 12.38 -7.32 12.96
C GLY A 278 13.34 -8.26 13.69
N ASP A 279 12.92 -8.94 14.77
CA ASP A 279 13.75 -9.95 15.43
C ASP A 279 14.02 -11.15 14.51
N ARG A 280 15.23 -11.72 14.65
CA ARG A 280 15.56 -13.01 14.03
C ARG A 280 14.77 -14.13 14.69
N VAL A 281 14.33 -15.08 13.87
CA VAL A 281 13.51 -16.22 14.27
C VAL A 281 14.24 -17.50 13.88
N GLU A 282 14.29 -18.46 14.81
CA GLU A 282 14.75 -19.83 14.54
C GLU A 282 13.56 -20.79 14.43
N LYS A 283 13.65 -21.76 13.53
CA LYS A 283 12.64 -22.81 13.36
C LYS A 283 12.39 -23.54 14.68
N GLY A 284 11.12 -23.66 15.06
CA GLY A 284 10.68 -24.28 16.31
C GLY A 284 10.67 -23.34 17.52
N GLN A 285 11.20 -22.12 17.41
CA GLN A 285 11.11 -21.09 18.45
C GLN A 285 9.64 -20.73 18.72
N VAL A 286 9.29 -20.55 20.00
CA VAL A 286 7.97 -20.01 20.37
C VAL A 286 7.95 -18.54 19.99
N ILE A 287 7.01 -18.16 19.12
CA ILE A 287 6.86 -16.78 18.63
C ILE A 287 5.64 -16.08 19.24
N ALA A 288 4.68 -16.87 19.71
CA ALA A 288 3.46 -16.35 20.30
C ALA A 288 2.83 -17.36 21.25
N ARG A 289 2.00 -16.84 22.16
CA ARG A 289 1.11 -17.60 23.03
C ARG A 289 -0.29 -17.05 22.96
N VAL A 290 -1.29 -17.92 22.96
CA VAL A 290 -2.70 -17.52 23.05
C VAL A 290 -3.28 -18.01 24.36
N TYR A 291 -3.72 -17.07 25.19
CA TYR A 291 -4.29 -17.31 26.50
C TYR A 291 -5.81 -17.40 26.45
N ASP A 292 -6.38 -18.40 27.11
CA ASP A 292 -7.82 -18.47 27.39
C ASP A 292 -8.20 -17.34 28.36
N MET A 293 -9.23 -16.57 28.00
CA MET A 293 -9.74 -15.47 28.83
C MET A 293 -11.05 -15.83 29.56
N THR A 294 -11.57 -17.03 29.38
CA THR A 294 -12.82 -17.50 29.99
C THR A 294 -12.61 -18.15 31.36
N ARG A 295 -11.35 -18.47 31.71
CA ARG A 295 -10.95 -19.03 33.01
C ARG A 295 -9.48 -18.73 33.30
N SER A 296 -9.12 -18.68 34.58
CA SER A 296 -7.73 -18.62 35.04
C SER A 296 -7.12 -20.01 35.21
N GLY A 297 -5.79 -20.12 35.08
CA GLY A 297 -5.03 -21.36 35.37
C GLY A 297 -4.93 -22.35 34.21
N ALA A 298 -5.51 -22.04 33.05
CA ALA A 298 -5.26 -22.78 31.82
C ALA A 298 -3.84 -22.52 31.30
N THR A 299 -3.19 -23.55 30.77
CA THR A 299 -1.91 -23.39 30.06
C THR A 299 -2.16 -22.73 28.71
N PRO A 300 -1.45 -21.67 28.34
CA PRO A 300 -1.63 -21.03 27.03
C PRO A 300 -1.17 -21.96 25.90
N VAL A 301 -1.76 -21.78 24.72
CA VAL A 301 -1.34 -22.50 23.52
C VAL A 301 -0.13 -21.78 22.92
N GLU A 302 0.95 -22.51 22.66
CA GLU A 302 2.15 -21.97 22.04
C GLU A 302 2.11 -22.13 20.52
N TYR A 303 2.45 -21.05 19.81
CA TYR A 303 2.70 -21.05 18.37
C TYR A 303 4.19 -20.97 18.12
N ARG A 304 4.67 -21.83 17.22
CA ARG A 304 6.10 -21.98 16.91
C ARG A 304 6.38 -21.67 15.45
N ALA A 305 7.56 -21.10 15.20
CA ALA A 305 8.03 -20.84 13.85
C ALA A 305 8.21 -22.14 13.06
N SER A 306 7.72 -22.15 11.82
CA SER A 306 7.89 -23.24 10.86
C SER A 306 9.23 -23.19 10.11
N ARG A 307 9.92 -22.04 10.17
CA ARG A 307 11.14 -21.69 9.44
C ARG A 307 12.02 -20.72 10.22
N ASP A 308 13.28 -20.60 9.77
CA ASP A 308 14.17 -19.51 10.16
C ASP A 308 13.78 -18.23 9.41
N GLY A 309 14.14 -17.06 9.94
CA GLY A 309 13.90 -15.80 9.23
C GLY A 309 13.88 -14.57 10.14
N ILE A 310 13.05 -13.61 9.75
CA ILE A 310 12.75 -12.38 10.51
C ILE A 310 11.24 -12.28 10.73
N LEU A 311 10.81 -11.81 11.91
CA LEU A 311 9.41 -11.45 12.16
C LEU A 311 9.06 -10.17 11.37
N ALA A 312 8.52 -10.35 10.17
CA ALA A 312 8.26 -9.27 9.22
C ALA A 312 6.94 -8.55 9.48
N ALA A 313 5.91 -9.29 9.88
CA ALA A 313 4.63 -8.72 10.26
C ALA A 313 4.08 -9.43 11.49
N ARG A 314 3.24 -8.73 12.25
CA ARG A 314 2.50 -9.28 13.37
C ARG A 314 1.09 -8.73 13.43
N ARG A 315 0.20 -9.47 14.09
CA ARG A 315 -1.08 -8.91 14.53
C ARG A 315 -0.84 -7.79 15.53
N PHE A 316 -1.52 -6.66 15.32
CA PHE A 316 -1.44 -5.52 16.23
C PHE A 316 -2.42 -5.62 17.42
N PRO A 317 -3.71 -5.94 17.23
CA PRO A 317 -4.62 -6.14 18.36
C PRO A 317 -4.25 -7.36 19.20
N ALA A 318 -4.19 -7.19 20.52
CA ALA A 318 -3.95 -8.31 21.44
C ALA A 318 -5.08 -9.36 21.40
N MET A 319 -6.29 -8.97 21.03
CA MET A 319 -7.39 -9.92 20.84
C MET A 319 -7.24 -10.67 19.52
N VAL A 320 -7.20 -11.99 19.56
CA VAL A 320 -7.09 -12.85 18.38
C VAL A 320 -8.31 -13.76 18.24
N ASN A 321 -8.76 -13.99 17.01
CA ASN A 321 -9.77 -15.00 16.66
C ASN A 321 -9.15 -16.17 15.91
N MET A 322 -9.85 -17.30 15.88
CA MET A 322 -9.53 -18.39 14.96
C MET A 322 -9.48 -17.87 13.51
N GLY A 323 -8.40 -18.18 12.80
CA GLY A 323 -8.12 -17.76 11.43
C GLY A 323 -7.33 -16.45 11.29
N ASP A 324 -7.16 -15.67 12.36
CA ASP A 324 -6.35 -14.46 12.31
C ASP A 324 -4.86 -14.82 12.10
N THR A 325 -4.20 -14.16 11.14
CA THR A 325 -2.73 -14.20 11.02
C THR A 325 -2.10 -13.48 12.22
N ILE A 326 -1.30 -14.18 13.01
CA ILE A 326 -0.64 -13.63 14.21
C ILE A 326 0.77 -13.12 13.94
N ALA A 327 1.47 -13.77 13.01
CA ALA A 327 2.84 -13.47 12.65
C ALA A 327 3.13 -13.88 11.20
N VAL A 328 4.03 -13.15 10.55
CA VAL A 328 4.61 -13.50 9.26
C VAL A 328 6.13 -13.53 9.41
N ILE A 329 6.74 -14.66 9.04
CA ILE A 329 8.18 -14.88 9.10
C ILE A 329 8.73 -14.88 7.67
N ALA A 330 9.49 -13.85 7.33
CA ALA A 330 10.12 -13.72 6.02
C ALA A 330 11.55 -14.28 6.05
N GLU A 331 11.98 -14.86 4.92
CA GLU A 331 13.33 -15.36 4.74
C GLU A 331 14.27 -14.21 4.37
N VAL A 332 15.48 -14.19 4.94
CA VAL A 332 16.52 -13.22 4.55
C VAL A 332 17.32 -13.81 3.42
N VAL A 333 17.41 -13.09 2.30
CA VAL A 333 18.12 -13.52 1.09
C VAL A 333 19.26 -12.56 0.77
N ASP A 334 20.28 -13.06 0.06
CA ASP A 334 21.44 -12.23 -0.35
C ASP A 334 21.10 -11.31 -1.53
N SER A 335 20.07 -11.65 -2.32
CA SER A 335 19.64 -10.90 -3.50
C SER A 335 18.15 -11.11 -3.80
N LEU A 336 17.51 -10.08 -4.36
CA LEU A 336 16.20 -10.17 -5.00
C LEU A 336 16.38 -10.19 -6.52
N GLY A 337 15.71 -11.12 -7.21
CA GLY A 337 15.73 -11.30 -8.66
C GLY A 337 16.59 -12.48 -9.10
#